data_AF-A0A838ESD2-F1
#
_entry.id   AF-A0A838ESD2-F1
#
_cell.length_a   1.000
_cell.length_b   1.000
_cell.length_c   1.000
_cell.angle_alpha   90.00
_cell.angle_beta   90.00
_cell.angle_gamma   90.00
#
_symmetry.space_group_name_H-M   'P 1'
#
loop_
_entity.id
_entity.type
_entity.pdbx_description
1 polymer ?
#
loop_
_entity_poly.entity_id
_entity_poly.type
_entity_poly.pdbx_seq_one_letter_code
_entity_poly.pdbx_strand_id
1 'polypeptide(L)'
;MSSMTILMIGLMFFIMAGLMTLLMVIVHAIKSNGNKQHAKIQIVFPAINWMIKVLLRLGIPMTILGPMKLLTVRGRKTGILRTVPVDFYEYAGQRFLIATHGLGNWVYNLRTEGEGSLSLGRSHQTFTAFELPPEEAGPVIKEVLGPLFASPGMRGSILRRHFGVTADSSLNDFTNAARSHPVFRISSSEVLSSQPQVTQIN
;
A
#
# COMPACT_ATOMS: atom_id res chain seq x y z
N MET A 1 -12.40 -20.77 10.67
CA MET A 1 -13.16 -19.64 10.07
C MET A 1 -14.63 -19.83 10.40
N SER A 2 -15.30 -18.84 10.99
CA SER A 2 -16.72 -18.98 11.36
C SER A 2 -17.61 -18.81 10.12
N SER A 3 -18.77 -19.46 10.10
CA SER A 3 -19.77 -19.31 9.02
C SER A 3 -20.13 -17.82 8.76
N MET A 4 -20.13 -17.02 9.83
CA MET A 4 -20.35 -15.58 9.78
C MET A 4 -19.24 -14.80 9.06
N THR A 5 -17.97 -15.28 9.11
CA THR A 5 -16.86 -14.64 8.39
C THR A 5 -17.01 -14.85 6.87
N ILE A 6 -17.46 -16.03 6.44
CA ILE A 6 -17.62 -16.37 5.02
C ILE A 6 -18.77 -15.57 4.40
N LEU A 7 -19.90 -15.44 5.10
CA LEU A 7 -21.04 -14.63 4.66
C LEU A 7 -20.69 -13.14 4.55
N MET A 8 -19.95 -12.60 5.53
CA MET A 8 -19.44 -11.23 5.48
C MET A 8 -18.48 -11.02 4.32
N ILE A 9 -17.55 -11.95 4.09
CA ILE A 9 -16.62 -11.88 2.96
C ILE A 9 -17.42 -11.85 1.64
N GLY A 10 -18.39 -12.76 1.46
CA GLY A 10 -19.24 -12.80 0.27
C GLY A 10 -20.03 -11.52 0.03
N LEU A 11 -20.73 -11.01 1.06
CA LEU A 11 -21.47 -9.74 0.97
C LEU A 11 -20.54 -8.57 0.64
N MET A 12 -19.35 -8.54 1.22
CA MET A 12 -18.39 -7.47 0.96
C MET A 12 -17.78 -7.56 -0.45
N PHE A 13 -17.56 -8.77 -0.97
CA PHE A 13 -17.22 -8.98 -2.38
C PHE A 13 -18.31 -8.42 -3.29
N PHE A 14 -19.58 -8.65 -2.99
CA PHE A 14 -20.71 -8.09 -3.74
C PHE A 14 -20.76 -6.56 -3.69
N ILE A 15 -20.62 -5.96 -2.51
CA ILE A 15 -20.60 -4.49 -2.33
C ILE A 15 -19.40 -3.88 -3.07
N MET A 16 -18.21 -4.47 -2.94
CA MET A 16 -17.00 -4.00 -3.59
C MET A 16 -17.04 -4.20 -5.11
N ALA A 17 -17.61 -5.29 -5.61
CA ALA A 17 -17.82 -5.51 -7.03
C ALA A 17 -18.80 -4.48 -7.60
N GLY A 18 -19.89 -4.18 -6.89
CA GLY A 18 -20.84 -3.12 -7.25
C GLY A 18 -20.17 -1.75 -7.29
N LEU A 19 -19.37 -1.42 -6.28
CA LEU A 19 -18.65 -0.15 -6.22
C LEU A 19 -17.55 -0.03 -7.28
N MET A 20 -16.80 -1.12 -7.55
CA MET A 20 -15.81 -1.16 -8.63
C MET A 20 -16.46 -1.06 -10.01
N THR A 21 -17.62 -1.69 -10.20
CA THR A 21 -18.40 -1.56 -11.44
C THR A 21 -18.89 -0.13 -11.60
N LEU A 22 -19.41 0.48 -10.54
CA LEU A 22 -19.82 1.89 -10.54
C LEU A 22 -18.63 2.81 -10.84
N LEU A 23 -17.46 2.56 -10.24
CA LEU A 23 -16.23 3.28 -10.53
C LEU A 23 -15.81 3.13 -11.99
N MET A 24 -15.89 1.92 -12.56
CA MET A 24 -15.60 1.66 -13.97
C MET A 24 -16.58 2.40 -14.90
N VAL A 25 -17.88 2.37 -14.61
CA VAL A 25 -18.89 3.11 -15.38
C VAL A 25 -18.61 4.60 -15.33
N ILE A 26 -18.23 5.13 -14.16
CA ILE A 26 -17.85 6.53 -14.01
C ILE A 26 -16.58 6.84 -14.83
N VAL A 27 -15.53 6.03 -14.73
CA VAL A 27 -14.28 6.22 -15.49
C VAL A 27 -14.51 6.10 -17.01
N HIS A 28 -15.34 5.15 -17.45
CA HIS A 28 -15.72 4.98 -18.85
C HIS A 28 -16.57 6.15 -19.37
N ALA A 29 -17.56 6.58 -18.61
CA ALA A 29 -18.38 7.75 -18.93
C ALA A 29 -17.56 9.05 -18.98
N ILE A 30 -16.50 9.15 -18.18
CA ILE A 30 -15.54 10.27 -18.19
C ILE A 30 -14.67 10.25 -19.46
N LYS A 31 -14.25 9.07 -19.93
CA LYS A 31 -13.47 8.92 -21.18
C LYS A 31 -14.28 9.35 -22.43
N SER A 32 -15.61 9.31 -22.35
CA SER A 32 -16.52 9.64 -23.46
C SER A 32 -16.87 11.14 -23.58
N ASN A 33 -16.69 11.96 -22.53
CA ASN A 33 -17.25 13.32 -22.51
C ASN A 33 -16.20 14.39 -22.15
N GLY A 34 -15.51 14.89 -23.17
CA GLY A 34 -14.23 15.62 -23.08
C GLY A 34 -14.21 16.97 -22.34
N ASN A 35 -15.35 17.54 -21.92
CA ASN A 35 -15.38 18.89 -21.33
C ASN A 35 -15.90 18.96 -19.87
N LYS A 36 -16.40 17.86 -19.29
CA LYS A 36 -16.86 17.79 -17.88
C LYS A 36 -15.91 16.98 -16.97
N GLN A 37 -14.71 16.65 -17.46
CA GLN A 37 -13.77 15.73 -16.82
C GLN A 37 -13.24 16.22 -15.47
N HIS A 38 -12.93 17.51 -15.32
CA HIS A 38 -12.25 18.01 -14.12
C HIS A 38 -13.12 18.01 -12.86
N ALA A 39 -14.43 18.28 -12.97
CA ALA A 39 -15.30 18.44 -11.80
C ALA A 39 -15.73 17.12 -11.14
N LYS A 40 -15.98 16.05 -11.92
CA LYS A 40 -16.42 14.75 -11.37
C LYS A 40 -15.26 13.92 -10.79
N ILE A 41 -14.05 14.06 -11.34
CA ILE A 41 -12.85 13.31 -10.88
C ILE A 41 -12.42 13.76 -9.47
N GLN A 42 -12.60 15.03 -9.11
CA GLN A 42 -12.21 15.57 -7.80
C GLN A 42 -13.04 15.03 -6.62
N ILE A 43 -14.29 14.61 -6.85
CA ILE A 43 -15.20 14.14 -5.78
C ILE A 43 -15.03 12.64 -5.53
N VAL A 44 -14.74 11.85 -6.58
CA VAL A 44 -14.71 10.38 -6.50
C VAL A 44 -13.45 9.87 -5.77
N PHE A 45 -12.29 10.47 -6.00
CA PHE A 45 -11.02 10.04 -5.41
C PHE A 45 -10.96 10.14 -3.87
N PRO A 46 -11.38 11.25 -3.23
CA PRO A 46 -11.40 11.37 -1.78
C PRO A 46 -12.31 10.34 -1.10
N ALA A 47 -13.47 10.05 -1.69
CA ALA A 47 -14.43 9.09 -1.15
C ALA A 47 -13.87 7.66 -1.13
N ILE A 48 -13.20 7.24 -2.20
CA ILE A 48 -12.55 5.93 -2.29
C ILE A 48 -11.44 5.79 -1.24
N ASN A 49 -10.57 6.80 -1.15
CA ASN A 49 -9.48 6.77 -0.17
C ASN A 49 -10.01 6.73 1.27
N TRP A 50 -11.08 7.47 1.57
CA TRP A 50 -11.75 7.42 2.86
C TRP A 50 -12.31 6.02 3.15
N MET A 51 -13.00 5.41 2.19
CA MET A 51 -13.55 4.07 2.34
C MET A 51 -12.46 3.01 2.55
N ILE A 52 -11.37 3.05 1.78
CA ILE A 52 -10.21 2.17 1.96
C ILE A 52 -9.67 2.30 3.39
N LYS A 53 -9.53 3.52 3.90
CA LYS A 53 -9.08 3.75 5.28
C LYS A 53 -10.03 3.16 6.31
N VAL A 54 -11.34 3.31 6.13
CA VAL A 54 -12.34 2.74 7.05
C VAL A 54 -12.22 1.21 7.07
N LEU A 55 -12.17 0.56 5.91
CA LEU A 55 -12.05 -0.90 5.82
C LEU A 55 -10.76 -1.42 6.48
N LEU A 56 -9.62 -0.78 6.22
CA LEU A 56 -8.35 -1.16 6.84
C LEU A 56 -8.35 -0.91 8.36
N ARG A 57 -9.00 0.15 8.85
CA ARG A 57 -9.19 0.39 10.30
C ARG A 57 -10.06 -0.67 10.96
N LEU A 58 -11.01 -1.24 10.21
CA LEU A 58 -11.83 -2.35 10.68
C LEU A 58 -11.11 -3.71 10.60
N GLY A 59 -9.87 -3.75 10.08
CA GLY A 59 -9.08 -4.96 9.96
C GLY A 59 -9.47 -5.82 8.77
N ILE A 60 -10.20 -5.25 7.81
CA ILE A 60 -10.65 -5.97 6.64
C ILE A 60 -9.57 -5.87 5.56
N PRO A 61 -8.88 -6.97 5.21
CA PRO A 61 -7.84 -6.94 4.20
C PRO A 61 -8.43 -6.64 2.83
N MET A 62 -7.82 -5.71 2.11
CA MET A 62 -8.22 -5.36 0.74
C MET A 62 -7.58 -6.30 -0.28
N THR A 63 -7.82 -7.60 -0.20
CA THR A 63 -7.21 -8.61 -1.09
C THR A 63 -7.40 -8.30 -2.58
N ILE A 64 -8.54 -7.68 -2.94
CA ILE A 64 -8.84 -7.23 -4.31
C ILE A 64 -7.97 -6.04 -4.74
N LEU A 65 -7.50 -5.18 -3.82
CA LEU A 65 -6.65 -4.01 -4.14
C LEU A 65 -5.18 -4.20 -3.75
N GLY A 66 -4.84 -5.31 -3.08
CA GLY A 66 -3.48 -5.68 -2.70
C GLY A 66 -3.31 -5.84 -1.20
N PRO A 67 -2.16 -6.39 -0.77
CA PRO A 67 -1.81 -6.36 0.64
C PRO A 67 -1.52 -4.90 1.02
N MET A 68 -2.48 -4.26 1.69
CA MET A 68 -2.39 -2.87 2.13
C MET A 68 -2.38 -2.78 3.65
N LYS A 69 -1.60 -1.85 4.19
CA LYS A 69 -1.66 -1.44 5.59
C LYS A 69 -1.79 0.08 5.68
N LEU A 70 -2.29 0.56 6.81
CA LEU A 70 -2.31 1.99 7.10
C LEU A 70 -0.95 2.42 7.64
N LEU A 71 -0.22 3.21 6.87
CA LEU A 71 0.98 3.89 7.31
C LEU A 71 0.61 5.18 8.01
N THR A 72 1.08 5.35 9.24
CA THR A 72 1.12 6.64 9.93
C THR A 72 2.57 7.11 10.01
N VAL A 73 2.83 8.29 9.45
CA VAL A 73 4.16 8.92 9.42
C VAL A 73 4.03 10.41 9.73
N ARG A 74 5.03 10.98 10.40
CA ARG A 74 5.08 12.41 10.71
C ARG A 74 5.31 13.23 9.44
N GLY A 75 4.54 14.31 9.28
CA GLY A 75 4.69 15.19 8.13
C GLY A 75 5.94 16.06 8.26
N ARG A 76 6.95 15.88 7.40
CA ARG A 76 8.25 16.58 7.48
C ARG A 76 8.17 18.11 7.53
N LYS A 77 7.13 18.70 6.93
CA LYS A 77 6.94 20.17 6.91
C LYS A 77 6.09 20.68 8.06
N THR A 78 5.20 19.84 8.60
CA THR A 78 4.13 20.27 9.52
C THR A 78 4.21 19.65 10.90
N GLY A 79 5.01 18.59 11.10
CA GLY A 79 5.04 17.80 12.33
C GLY A 79 3.77 16.97 12.61
N ILE A 80 2.67 17.22 11.92
CA ILE A 80 1.39 16.50 12.07
C ILE A 80 1.51 15.05 11.55
N LEU A 81 1.01 14.09 12.32
CA LEU A 81 0.90 12.69 11.90
C LEU A 81 -0.11 12.52 10.76
N ARG A 82 0.28 11.83 9.69
CA ARG A 82 -0.55 11.59 8.52
C ARG A 82 -0.71 10.08 8.30
N THR A 83 -1.96 9.65 8.19
CA THR A 83 -2.29 8.24 7.91
C THR A 83 -2.76 8.04 6.47
N VAL A 84 -2.12 7.13 5.75
CA VAL A 84 -2.44 6.78 4.35
C VAL A 84 -2.35 5.26 4.14
N PRO A 85 -3.19 4.69 3.27
CA PRO A 85 -3.01 3.31 2.85
C PRO A 85 -1.75 3.20 1.98
N VAL A 86 -0.92 2.18 2.24
CA VAL A 86 0.28 1.87 1.45
C VAL A 86 0.33 0.37 1.16
N ASP A 87 0.96 0.00 0.05
CA ASP A 87 1.18 -1.40 -0.27
C ASP A 87 2.33 -1.95 0.58
N PHE A 88 2.02 -3.04 1.29
CA PHE A 88 2.91 -3.71 2.22
C PHE A 88 3.09 -5.15 1.79
N TYR A 89 4.33 -5.59 1.62
CA TYR A 89 4.66 -6.94 1.17
C TYR A 89 5.61 -7.62 2.14
N GLU A 90 5.40 -8.91 2.34
CA GLU A 90 6.38 -9.78 3.00
C GLU A 90 6.94 -10.72 1.93
N TYR A 91 8.25 -10.76 1.80
CA TYR A 91 8.94 -11.59 0.81
C TYR A 91 10.30 -12.00 1.35
N ALA A 92 10.64 -13.29 1.24
CA ALA A 92 11.88 -13.86 1.74
C ALA A 92 12.22 -13.48 3.21
N GLY A 93 11.21 -13.41 4.08
CA GLY A 93 11.36 -13.04 5.50
C GLY A 93 11.61 -11.54 5.74
N GLN A 94 11.66 -10.72 4.69
CA GLN A 94 11.77 -9.28 4.77
C GLN A 94 10.42 -8.60 4.52
N ARG A 95 10.30 -7.37 5.00
CA ARG A 95 9.07 -6.57 4.91
C ARG A 95 9.35 -5.30 4.12
N PHE A 96 8.48 -5.00 3.17
CA PHE A 96 8.66 -3.90 2.23
C PHE A 96 7.43 -3.02 2.15
N LEU A 97 7.66 -1.71 2.05
CA LEU A 97 6.69 -0.74 1.55
C LEU A 97 7.12 -0.33 0.14
N ILE A 98 6.21 -0.48 -0.83
CA ILE A 98 6.51 -0.18 -2.24
C ILE A 98 5.62 0.97 -2.70
N ALA A 99 6.23 2.00 -3.27
CA ALA A 99 5.52 3.14 -3.85
C ALA A 99 4.96 2.81 -5.24
N THR A 100 4.02 1.87 -5.32
CA THR A 100 3.45 1.36 -6.57
C THR A 100 2.76 2.42 -7.43
N HIS A 101 2.24 3.48 -6.81
CA HIS A 101 1.63 4.63 -7.48
C HIS A 101 2.58 5.84 -7.62
N GLY A 102 3.88 5.64 -7.38
CA GLY A 102 4.92 6.66 -7.48
C GLY A 102 5.10 7.51 -6.22
N LEU A 103 5.79 8.63 -6.35
CA LEU A 103 6.23 9.49 -5.25
C LEU A 103 5.07 10.24 -4.58
N GLY A 104 4.52 9.66 -3.52
CA GLY A 104 3.56 10.31 -2.63
C GLY A 104 4.21 11.12 -1.51
N ASN A 105 3.44 12.01 -0.87
CA ASN A 105 3.91 12.77 0.31
C ASN A 105 4.47 11.87 1.43
N TRP A 106 3.92 10.67 1.59
CA TRP A 106 4.39 9.71 2.58
C TRP A 106 5.83 9.23 2.32
N VAL A 107 6.26 9.12 1.06
CA VAL A 107 7.63 8.72 0.68
C VAL A 107 8.60 9.75 1.21
N TYR A 108 8.36 11.03 0.89
CA TYR A 108 9.23 12.11 1.34
C TYR A 108 9.22 12.30 2.86
N ASN A 109 8.08 12.07 3.49
CA ASN A 109 7.98 12.09 4.94
C ASN A 109 8.81 10.96 5.55
N LEU A 110 8.68 9.73 5.04
CA LEU A 110 9.40 8.57 5.54
C LEU A 110 10.92 8.67 5.30
N ARG A 111 11.35 9.26 4.18
CA ARG A 111 12.77 9.62 3.91
C ARG A 111 13.36 10.54 4.97
N THR A 112 12.54 11.45 5.50
CA THR A 112 13.00 12.44 6.48
C THR A 112 12.99 11.87 7.89
N GLU A 113 11.92 11.16 8.24
CA GLU A 113 11.72 10.67 9.62
C GLU A 113 12.41 9.33 9.87
N GLY A 114 12.54 8.47 8.86
CA GLY A 114 13.13 7.14 8.98
C GLY A 114 12.30 6.12 9.77
N GLU A 115 11.16 6.53 10.32
CA GLU A 115 10.29 5.67 11.14
C GLU A 115 8.80 5.99 10.97
N GLY A 116 7.96 5.06 11.44
CA GLY A 116 6.51 5.23 11.44
C GLY A 116 5.80 4.07 12.09
N SER A 117 4.48 3.99 11.88
CA SER A 117 3.69 2.83 12.29
C SER A 117 2.80 2.30 11.18
N LEU A 118 2.61 0.98 11.19
CA LEU A 118 1.67 0.27 10.34
C LEU A 118 0.51 -0.26 11.17
N SER A 119 -0.69 -0.18 10.62
CA SER A 119 -1.86 -0.81 11.23
C SER A 119 -2.79 -1.51 10.25
N LEU A 120 -3.46 -2.54 10.76
CA LEU A 120 -4.58 -3.24 10.14
C LEU A 120 -5.50 -3.72 11.26
N GLY A 121 -6.70 -3.14 11.36
CA GLY A 121 -7.60 -3.44 12.46
C GLY A 121 -7.00 -3.05 13.81
N ARG A 122 -6.98 -4.01 14.73
CA ARG A 122 -6.37 -3.86 16.06
C ARG A 122 -4.86 -4.05 16.07
N SER A 123 -4.27 -4.58 14.99
CA SER A 123 -2.83 -4.74 14.89
C SER A 123 -2.18 -3.39 14.60
N HIS A 124 -1.23 -3.00 15.44
CA HIS A 124 -0.43 -1.79 15.29
C HIS A 124 1.03 -2.10 15.61
N GLN A 125 1.94 -1.70 14.74
CA GLN A 125 3.37 -1.96 14.89
C GLN A 125 4.19 -0.75 14.44
N THR A 126 5.12 -0.33 15.29
CA THR A 126 6.15 0.66 14.95
C THR A 126 7.29 0.02 14.18
N PHE A 127 7.92 0.78 13.30
CA PHE A 127 9.02 0.30 12.48
C PHE A 127 10.01 1.41 12.16
N THR A 128 11.24 1.01 11.84
CA THR A 128 12.23 1.83 11.13
C THR A 128 12.27 1.44 9.67
N ALA A 129 12.57 2.40 8.80
CA ALA A 129 12.59 2.26 7.36
C ALA A 129 13.98 2.54 6.80
N PHE A 130 14.41 1.71 5.87
CA PHE A 130 15.58 1.94 5.05
C PHE A 130 15.16 1.95 3.58
N GLU A 131 15.35 3.07 2.89
CA GLU A 131 15.13 3.15 1.45
C GLU A 131 16.24 2.39 0.72
N LEU A 132 15.86 1.40 -0.07
CA LEU A 132 16.81 0.65 -0.86
C LEU A 132 17.32 1.49 -2.04
N PRO A 133 18.62 1.42 -2.37
CA PRO A 133 19.12 2.01 -3.61
C PRO A 133 18.43 1.33 -4.82
N PRO A 134 18.27 2.03 -5.95
CA PRO A 134 17.57 1.51 -7.13
C PRO A 134 18.04 0.12 -7.60
N GLU A 135 19.33 -0.15 -7.45
CA GLU A 135 20.03 -1.37 -7.84
C GLU A 135 19.60 -2.57 -6.99
N GLU A 136 19.23 -2.34 -5.72
CA GLU A 136 18.64 -3.34 -4.83
C GLU A 136 17.11 -3.37 -4.94
N ALA A 137 16.47 -2.21 -5.13
CA ALA A 137 15.03 -2.07 -5.22
C ALA A 137 14.44 -2.69 -6.49
N GLY A 138 15.15 -2.59 -7.63
CA GLY A 138 14.73 -3.18 -8.92
C GLY A 138 14.48 -4.70 -8.83
N PRO A 139 15.45 -5.51 -8.37
CA PRO A 139 15.23 -6.93 -8.10
C PRO A 139 14.03 -7.20 -7.19
N VAL A 140 13.90 -6.46 -6.08
CA VAL A 140 12.78 -6.61 -5.13
C VAL A 140 11.44 -6.33 -5.82
N ILE A 141 11.32 -5.27 -6.62
CA ILE A 141 10.10 -4.98 -7.37
C ILE A 141 9.77 -6.14 -8.32
N LYS A 142 10.77 -6.64 -9.07
CA LYS A 142 10.58 -7.73 -10.03
C LYS A 142 10.11 -9.02 -9.35
N GLU A 143 10.71 -9.38 -8.22
CA GLU A 143 10.40 -10.61 -7.49
C GLU A 143 9.06 -10.51 -6.74
N VAL A 144 8.84 -9.42 -6.02
CA VAL A 144 7.64 -9.23 -5.17
C VAL A 144 6.40 -8.97 -6.02
N LEU A 145 6.52 -8.18 -7.09
CA LEU A 145 5.38 -7.78 -7.92
C LEU A 145 5.30 -8.55 -9.25
N GLY A 146 6.27 -9.42 -9.56
CA GLY A 146 6.29 -10.22 -10.80
C GLY A 146 4.97 -10.92 -11.12
N PRO A 147 4.35 -11.66 -10.18
CA PRO A 147 3.05 -12.28 -10.40
C PRO A 147 1.94 -11.27 -10.72
N LEU A 148 1.98 -10.07 -10.13
CA LEU A 148 1.01 -9.01 -10.39
C LEU A 148 1.24 -8.36 -11.76
N PHE A 149 2.49 -8.20 -12.18
CA PHE A 149 2.84 -7.77 -13.53
C PHE A 149 2.41 -8.76 -14.61
N ALA A 150 2.41 -10.06 -14.32
CA ALA A 150 1.94 -11.10 -15.25
C ALA A 150 0.40 -11.22 -15.30
N SER A 151 -0.30 -10.67 -14.32
CA SER A 151 -1.76 -10.79 -14.24
C SER A 151 -2.48 -10.02 -15.36
N PRO A 152 -3.43 -10.65 -16.09
CA PRO A 152 -4.22 -9.99 -17.13
C PRO A 152 -5.31 -9.05 -16.55
N GLY A 153 -5.49 -9.03 -15.23
CA GLY A 153 -6.50 -8.22 -14.56
C GLY A 153 -6.20 -6.73 -14.55
N MET A 154 -7.22 -5.93 -14.18
CA MET A 154 -7.14 -4.48 -14.07
C MET A 154 -5.96 -4.01 -13.21
N ARG A 155 -5.68 -4.68 -12.09
CA ARG A 155 -4.55 -4.32 -11.23
C ARG A 155 -3.21 -4.43 -11.93
N GLY A 156 -2.97 -5.55 -12.62
CA GLY A 156 -1.75 -5.73 -13.42
C GLY A 156 -1.64 -4.65 -14.49
N SER A 157 -2.75 -4.30 -15.16
CA SER A 157 -2.79 -3.22 -16.15
C SER A 157 -2.48 -1.83 -15.55
N ILE A 158 -3.02 -1.52 -14.38
CA ILE A 158 -2.72 -0.28 -13.67
C ILE A 158 -1.25 -0.25 -13.24
N LEU A 159 -0.75 -1.35 -12.66
CA LEU A 159 0.64 -1.46 -12.21
C LEU A 159 1.63 -1.27 -13.36
N ARG A 160 1.44 -1.99 -14.48
CA ARG A 160 2.25 -1.84 -15.70
C ARG A 160 2.25 -0.40 -16.22
N ARG A 161 1.11 0.28 -16.19
CA ARG A 161 1.01 1.70 -16.60
C ARG A 161 1.74 2.65 -15.67
N HIS A 162 1.71 2.40 -14.35
CA HIS A 162 2.43 3.24 -13.40
C HIS A 162 3.94 3.07 -13.49
N PHE A 163 4.42 1.82 -13.57
CA PHE A 163 5.85 1.53 -13.61
C PHE A 163 6.48 1.67 -14.99
N GLY A 164 5.69 1.54 -16.07
CA GLY A 164 6.21 1.52 -17.44
C GLY A 164 6.96 0.23 -17.81
N VAL A 165 6.76 -0.86 -17.04
CA VAL A 165 7.42 -2.16 -17.24
C VAL A 165 6.40 -3.29 -17.31
N THR A 166 6.80 -4.44 -17.85
CA THR A 166 6.02 -5.69 -17.88
C THR A 166 6.72 -6.78 -17.07
N ALA A 167 6.09 -7.94 -16.91
CA ALA A 167 6.69 -9.06 -16.17
C ALA A 167 8.02 -9.54 -16.82
N ASP A 168 8.10 -9.43 -18.15
CA ASP A 168 9.26 -9.87 -18.94
C ASP A 168 10.33 -8.78 -19.10
N SER A 169 10.11 -7.58 -18.56
CA SER A 169 11.09 -6.49 -18.61
C SER A 169 12.43 -6.88 -17.97
N SER A 170 13.50 -6.27 -18.47
CA SER A 170 14.86 -6.54 -18.01
C SER A 170 15.05 -6.06 -16.57
N LEU A 171 16.05 -6.59 -15.87
CA LEU A 171 16.36 -6.10 -14.52
C LEU A 171 16.71 -4.61 -14.52
N ASN A 172 17.40 -4.14 -15.57
CA ASN A 172 17.74 -2.74 -15.73
C ASN A 172 16.50 -1.83 -15.84
N ASP A 173 15.43 -2.30 -16.50
CA ASP A 173 14.16 -1.56 -16.56
C ASP A 173 13.52 -1.43 -15.18
N PHE A 174 13.57 -2.49 -14.37
CA PHE A 174 13.09 -2.46 -12.99
C PHE A 174 13.94 -1.56 -12.10
N THR A 175 15.27 -1.56 -12.26
CA THR A 175 16.18 -0.64 -11.58
C THR A 175 15.87 0.82 -11.94
N ASN A 176 15.60 1.10 -13.22
CA ASN A 176 15.19 2.43 -13.65
C ASN A 176 13.82 2.82 -13.06
N ALA A 177 12.85 1.92 -13.07
CA ALA A 177 11.54 2.15 -12.47
C ALA A 177 11.62 2.40 -10.95
N ALA A 178 12.55 1.74 -10.25
CA ALA A 178 12.75 1.94 -8.82
C ALA A 178 13.10 3.39 -8.43
N ARG A 179 13.64 4.20 -9.36
CA ARG A 179 13.92 5.62 -9.14
C ARG A 179 12.66 6.46 -8.93
N SER A 180 11.56 6.10 -9.59
CA SER A 180 10.24 6.73 -9.42
C SER A 180 9.30 5.93 -8.52
N HIS A 181 9.65 4.68 -8.21
CA HIS A 181 8.91 3.77 -7.34
C HIS A 181 9.78 3.25 -6.18
N PRO A 182 10.12 4.10 -5.19
CA PRO A 182 10.95 3.71 -4.07
C PRO A 182 10.43 2.49 -3.31
N VAL A 183 11.37 1.70 -2.82
CA VAL A 183 11.13 0.55 -1.95
C VAL A 183 11.79 0.82 -0.61
N PHE A 184 11.02 0.71 0.46
CA PHE A 184 11.53 0.78 1.82
C PHE A 184 11.50 -0.60 2.44
N ARG A 185 12.66 -1.11 2.85
CA ARG A 185 12.74 -2.25 3.76
C ARG A 185 12.42 -1.75 5.17
N ILE A 186 11.57 -2.45 5.88
CA ILE A 186 11.18 -2.06 7.24
C ILE A 186 11.54 -3.13 8.26
N SER A 187 11.99 -2.68 9.42
CA SER A 187 12.30 -3.53 10.57
C SER A 187 11.34 -3.20 11.70
N SER A 188 10.79 -4.21 12.36
CA SER A 188 9.99 -3.98 13.56
C SER A 188 10.85 -3.27 14.59
N SER A 189 10.38 -2.13 15.09
CA SER A 189 10.94 -1.57 16.30
C SER A 189 10.34 -2.37 17.44
N GLU A 190 11.01 -3.43 17.88
CA GLU A 190 10.71 -4.01 19.19
C GLU A 190 10.96 -2.91 20.20
N VAL A 191 9.89 -2.42 20.82
CA VAL A 191 10.01 -1.72 22.09
C VAL A 191 10.68 -2.73 23.01
N LEU A 192 11.94 -2.48 23.36
CA LEU A 192 12.63 -3.17 24.45
C LEU A 192 11.69 -3.05 25.66
N SER A 193 10.88 -4.09 25.86
CA SER A 193 10.01 -4.19 27.00
C SER A 193 10.97 -4.56 28.12
N SER A 194 11.43 -3.56 28.85
CA SER A 194 12.20 -3.72 30.07
C SER A 194 11.51 -4.79 30.91
N GLN A 195 12.06 -6.01 30.92
CA GLN A 195 11.63 -7.04 31.84
C GLN A 195 11.89 -6.48 33.25
N PRO A 196 10.90 -6.45 34.15
CA PRO A 196 11.19 -6.20 35.55
C PRO A 196 12.11 -7.33 36.02
N GLN A 197 13.34 -6.97 36.44
CA GLN A 197 14.20 -7.87 37.20
C GLN A 197 13.39 -8.33 38.41
N VAL A 198 13.05 -9.62 38.44
CA VAL A 198 12.54 -10.26 39.65
C VAL A 198 13.72 -10.30 40.62
N THR A 199 13.74 -9.34 41.55
CA THR A 199 14.56 -9.40 42.74
C THR A 199 14.23 -10.70 43.47
N GLN A 200 15.14 -11.67 43.42
CA GLN A 200 15.11 -12.78 44.37
C GLN A 200 15.42 -12.19 45.74
N ILE A 201 14.43 -12.23 46.62
CA ILE A 201 14.60 -11.97 48.04
C ILE A 201 14.83 -13.33 48.68
N ASN A 202 15.96 -13.46 49.36
CA ASN A 202 16.40 -14.61 50.14
C ASN A 202 15.39 -15.03 51.21
#